data_AF-A0AA38I6U0-F1
#
_entry.id   AF-A0AA38I6U0-F1
#
_cell.length_a   1.000
_cell.length_b   1.000
_cell.length_c   1.000
_cell.angle_alpha   90.00
_cell.angle_beta   90.00
_cell.angle_gamma   90.00
#
_symmetry.space_group_name_H-M   'P 1'
#
loop_
_entity.id
_entity.type
_entity.pdbx_description
1 polymer ?
#
loop_
_entity_poly.entity_id
_entity_poly.type
_entity_poly.pdbx_seq_one_letter_code
_entity_poly.pdbx_strand_id
1 'polypeptide(L)'
;MLEIASEFSITQKVVYYSALVTLISLNALTAVKSSFFDLQNWKTLFTNLKIVDQKLGNTGDRERCLWNNFYFGFVTKQLFFFALVVFQVYTWSYITHLSAFKILFMTGFVEIFGQFLITILISCVLQVLESRYKDLNSKLLELKNNVKVPLEMKNLVRSYRILGECVHIVNSLFGYQIILIMFHFGVEIVHGLNFIIVSFDTPVEERFYGRFLVASVGVFILMTYNLFTILNPIYSATQEGKRFVDLCYKLQEEAPEGSCEGKSLLKWANISQRYVPDFSAAGFFDIDKSLIFAFAGNVATYFIITIQLNESEYLRTHKE
;
A
#
# COMPACT_ATOMS: atom_id res chain seq x y z
N MET A 1 12.34 1.90 29.01
CA MET A 1 12.19 0.70 28.16
C MET A 1 12.03 -0.54 29.02
N LEU A 2 12.98 -0.85 29.92
CA LEU A 2 12.86 -1.98 30.85
C LEU A 2 11.73 -1.84 31.90
N GLU A 3 11.46 -0.64 32.43
CA GLU A 3 10.42 -0.43 33.46
C GLU A 3 8.97 -0.54 32.95
N ILE A 4 8.67 -0.13 31.71
CA ILE A 4 7.33 -0.32 31.12
C ILE A 4 7.19 -1.75 30.61
N ALA A 5 8.27 -2.31 30.06
CA ALA A 5 8.26 -3.69 29.61
C ALA A 5 8.10 -4.68 30.78
N SER A 6 8.54 -4.39 32.01
CA SER A 6 8.38 -5.34 33.12
C SER A 6 6.92 -5.69 33.42
N GLU A 7 5.97 -4.80 33.09
CA GLU A 7 4.54 -5.01 33.30
C GLU A 7 3.84 -5.73 32.13
N PHE A 8 4.50 -5.85 30.97
CA PHE A 8 3.93 -6.51 29.80
C PHE A 8 4.07 -8.03 29.87
N SER A 9 3.03 -8.71 29.40
CA SER A 9 3.08 -10.16 29.16
C SER A 9 4.17 -10.49 28.14
N ILE A 10 4.65 -11.74 28.16
CA ILE A 10 5.70 -12.17 27.22
C ILE A 10 5.23 -11.99 25.77
N THR A 11 3.95 -12.26 25.50
CA THR A 11 3.36 -12.11 24.16
C THR A 11 3.37 -10.64 23.70
N GLN A 12 3.00 -9.70 24.56
CA GLN A 12 3.01 -8.27 24.25
C GLN A 12 4.42 -7.79 23.88
N LYS A 13 5.44 -8.23 24.63
CA LYS A 13 6.85 -7.94 24.32
C LYS A 13 7.24 -8.47 22.95
N VAL A 14 6.96 -9.74 22.67
CA VAL A 14 7.33 -10.39 21.40
C VAL A 14 6.68 -9.68 20.21
N VAL A 15 5.37 -9.40 20.30
CA VAL A 15 4.62 -8.71 19.25
C VAL A 15 5.14 -7.29 19.04
N TYR A 16 5.37 -6.54 20.12
CA TYR A 16 5.91 -5.19 20.06
C TYR A 16 7.33 -5.14 19.44
N TYR A 17 8.24 -6.02 19.86
CA TYR A 17 9.58 -6.09 19.28
C TYR A 17 9.54 -6.52 17.81
N SER A 18 8.63 -7.44 17.44
CA SER A 18 8.42 -7.83 16.05
C SER A 18 7.97 -6.63 15.20
N ALA A 19 7.05 -5.81 15.70
CA ALA A 19 6.58 -4.61 15.02
C ALA A 19 7.72 -3.61 14.80
N LEU A 20 8.51 -3.34 15.85
CA LEU A 20 9.64 -2.41 15.80
C LEU A 20 10.75 -2.89 14.86
N VAL A 21 11.12 -4.18 14.92
CA VAL A 21 12.12 -4.76 14.02
C VAL A 21 11.66 -4.67 12.56
N THR A 22 10.37 -4.91 12.30
CA THR A 22 9.79 -4.79 10.95
C THR A 22 9.87 -3.36 10.44
N LEU A 23 9.52 -2.38 11.28
CA LEU A 23 9.58 -0.96 10.95
C LEU A 23 11.00 -0.48 10.65
N ILE A 24 11.96 -0.84 11.51
CA ILE A 24 13.38 -0.51 11.31
C ILE A 24 13.87 -1.15 10.00
N SER A 25 13.54 -2.43 9.78
CA SER A 25 13.90 -3.15 8.56
C SER A 25 13.32 -2.50 7.31
N LEU A 26 12.05 -2.08 7.34
CA LEU A 26 11.38 -1.39 6.24
C LEU A 26 12.07 -0.06 5.90
N ASN A 27 12.35 0.76 6.92
CA ASN A 27 12.98 2.06 6.73
C ASN A 27 14.42 1.92 6.24
N ALA A 28 15.20 1.03 6.85
CA ALA A 28 16.58 0.76 6.45
C ALA A 28 16.65 0.19 5.04
N LEU A 29 15.81 -0.81 4.71
CA LEU A 29 15.73 -1.39 3.37
C LEU A 29 15.39 -0.31 2.34
N THR A 30 14.38 0.53 2.62
CA THR A 30 13.96 1.55 1.67
C THR A 30 15.01 2.61 1.46
N ALA A 31 15.67 3.07 2.52
CA ALA A 31 16.76 4.05 2.43
C ALA A 31 17.94 3.48 1.63
N VAL A 32 18.43 2.30 1.99
CA VAL A 32 19.59 1.67 1.33
C VAL A 32 19.27 1.36 -0.14
N LYS A 33 18.13 0.73 -0.40
CA LYS A 33 17.75 0.29 -1.74
C LYS A 33 17.48 1.47 -2.68
N SER A 34 16.72 2.46 -2.22
CA SER A 34 16.40 3.64 -3.05
C SER A 34 17.60 4.54 -3.30
N SER A 35 18.53 4.65 -2.33
CA SER A 35 19.71 5.51 -2.48
C SER A 35 20.83 4.88 -3.29
N PHE A 36 21.06 3.57 -3.16
CA PHE A 36 22.28 2.94 -3.71
C PHE A 36 22.02 1.92 -4.81
N PHE A 37 20.97 1.10 -4.70
CA PHE A 37 20.83 -0.08 -5.56
C PHE A 37 19.92 0.14 -6.77
N ASP A 38 18.93 1.03 -6.67
CA ASP A 38 17.85 1.13 -7.65
C ASP A 38 17.80 2.43 -8.46
N LEU A 39 18.89 3.20 -8.49
CA LEU A 39 18.93 4.47 -9.22
C LEU A 39 18.55 4.31 -10.70
N GLN A 40 18.99 3.23 -11.35
CA GLN A 40 18.68 2.95 -12.75
C GLN A 40 17.20 2.60 -12.97
N ASN A 41 16.60 1.86 -12.04
CA ASN A 41 15.18 1.50 -12.07
C ASN A 41 14.32 2.76 -11.94
N TRP A 42 14.67 3.67 -11.03
CA TRP A 42 14.00 4.98 -10.90
C TRP A 42 14.10 5.83 -12.17
N LYS A 43 15.30 5.97 -12.74
CA LYS A 43 15.49 6.72 -13.99
C LYS A 43 14.66 6.14 -15.13
N THR A 44 14.65 4.81 -15.24
CA THR A 44 13.90 4.09 -16.29
C THR A 44 12.39 4.29 -16.10
N LEU A 45 11.88 4.16 -14.88
CA LEU A 45 10.47 4.39 -14.54
C LEU A 45 10.01 5.79 -14.98
N PHE A 46 10.70 6.85 -14.54
CA PHE A 46 10.30 8.21 -14.88
C PHE A 46 10.46 8.53 -16.38
N THR A 47 11.48 7.96 -17.03
CA THR A 47 11.67 8.11 -18.49
C THR A 47 10.51 7.46 -19.25
N ASN A 48 10.13 6.25 -18.85
CA ASN A 48 9.01 5.52 -19.45
C ASN A 48 7.68 6.27 -19.25
N LEU A 49 7.42 6.75 -18.03
CA LEU A 49 6.23 7.56 -17.73
C LEU A 49 6.17 8.82 -18.60
N LYS A 50 7.29 9.54 -18.75
CA LYS A 50 7.38 10.72 -19.62
C LYS A 50 7.09 10.38 -21.09
N ILE A 51 7.62 9.25 -21.59
CA ILE A 51 7.35 8.78 -22.96
C ILE A 51 5.86 8.47 -23.15
N VAL A 52 5.23 7.84 -22.15
CA VAL A 52 3.80 7.55 -22.20
C VAL A 52 3.00 8.86 -22.20
N ASP A 53 3.32 9.81 -21.32
CA ASP A 53 2.62 11.11 -21.24
C ASP A 53 2.69 11.89 -22.54
N GLN A 54 3.86 11.93 -23.18
CA GLN A 54 4.05 12.59 -24.47
C GLN A 54 3.17 11.98 -25.57
N LYS A 55 2.98 10.65 -25.55
CA LYS A 55 2.11 9.95 -26.52
C LYS A 55 0.63 10.08 -26.18
N LEU A 56 0.30 10.15 -24.89
CA LEU A 56 -1.06 10.36 -24.43
C LEU A 56 -1.47 11.84 -24.50
N GLY A 57 -0.54 12.75 -24.81
CA GLY A 57 -0.86 14.18 -24.85
C GLY A 57 -1.19 14.77 -23.48
N ASN A 58 -0.80 14.08 -22.39
CA ASN A 58 -1.03 14.50 -21.01
C ASN A 58 -0.06 15.61 -20.57
N THR A 59 0.66 16.24 -21.50
CA THR A 59 1.70 17.22 -21.19
C THR A 59 1.10 18.62 -21.06
N GLY A 60 1.17 19.19 -19.86
CA GLY A 60 0.93 20.62 -19.63
C GLY A 60 -0.38 20.98 -18.92
N ASP A 61 -1.25 20.01 -18.66
CA ASP A 61 -2.48 20.25 -17.91
C ASP A 61 -2.17 20.43 -16.42
N ARG A 62 -2.54 21.60 -15.88
CA ARG A 62 -2.50 21.88 -14.45
C ARG A 62 -3.87 21.65 -13.85
N GLU A 63 -3.91 20.83 -12.81
CA GLU A 63 -5.13 20.65 -12.01
C GLU A 63 -5.52 21.97 -11.36
N ARG A 64 -6.73 22.46 -11.65
CA ARG A 64 -7.25 23.74 -11.16
C ARG A 64 -8.04 23.58 -9.87
N CYS A 65 -8.57 22.38 -9.61
CA CYS A 65 -9.35 22.11 -8.42
C CYS A 65 -8.42 21.84 -7.23
N LEU A 66 -8.57 22.60 -6.14
CA LEU A 66 -7.78 22.43 -4.91
C LEU A 66 -7.92 21.02 -4.32
N TRP A 67 -9.11 20.44 -4.36
CA TRP A 67 -9.39 19.11 -3.82
C TRP A 67 -8.75 17.98 -4.64
N ASN A 68 -8.50 18.23 -5.92
CA ASN A 68 -7.79 17.30 -6.81
C ASN A 68 -6.27 17.58 -6.82
N ASN A 69 -5.83 18.67 -6.18
CA ASN A 69 -4.42 19.03 -6.16
C ASN A 69 -3.65 18.07 -5.24
N PHE A 70 -2.65 17.42 -5.83
CA PHE A 70 -1.75 16.50 -5.14
C PHE A 70 -1.14 17.10 -3.86
N TYR A 71 -0.65 18.35 -3.92
CA TYR A 71 0.02 18.99 -2.78
C TYR A 71 -0.94 19.24 -1.62
N PHE A 72 -2.17 19.65 -1.92
CA PHE A 72 -3.19 19.85 -0.90
C PHE A 72 -3.57 18.52 -0.23
N GLY A 73 -3.77 17.46 -1.02
CA GLY A 73 -4.03 16.12 -0.50
C GLY A 73 -2.85 15.59 0.34
N PHE A 74 -1.61 15.81 -0.08
CA PHE A 74 -0.42 15.44 0.67
C PHE A 74 -0.34 16.16 2.01
N VAL A 75 -0.47 17.49 2.03
CA VAL A 75 -0.44 18.29 3.26
C VAL A 75 -1.57 17.88 4.21
N THR A 76 -2.77 17.63 3.69
CA THR A 76 -3.91 17.20 4.49
C THR A 76 -3.63 15.85 5.18
N LYS A 77 -3.06 14.88 4.45
CA LYS A 77 -2.65 13.59 5.02
C LYS A 77 -1.58 13.74 6.10
N GLN A 78 -0.60 14.63 5.89
CA GLN A 78 0.44 14.94 6.87
C GLN A 78 -0.15 15.53 8.16
N LEU A 79 -1.02 16.54 8.03
CA LEU A 79 -1.68 17.16 9.18
C LEU A 79 -2.51 16.17 9.98
N PHE A 80 -3.27 15.30 9.29
CA PHE A 80 -4.03 14.24 9.94
C PHE A 80 -3.14 13.24 10.68
N PHE A 81 -2.04 12.80 10.04
CA PHE A 81 -1.06 11.92 10.67
C PHE A 81 -0.45 12.57 11.93
N PHE A 82 0.01 13.83 11.85
CA PHE A 82 0.59 14.53 12.99
C PHE A 82 -0.42 14.73 14.12
N ALA A 83 -1.69 15.05 13.81
CA ALA A 83 -2.73 15.16 14.82
C ALA A 83 -2.94 13.84 15.58
N LEU A 84 -2.96 12.71 14.86
CA LEU A 84 -3.04 11.39 15.48
C LEU A 84 -1.81 11.09 16.34
N VAL A 85 -0.59 11.31 15.83
CA VAL A 85 0.65 11.07 16.58
C VAL A 85 0.71 11.94 17.84
N VAL A 86 0.36 13.22 17.77
CA VAL A 86 0.30 14.10 18.94
C VAL A 86 -0.69 13.57 19.97
N PHE A 87 -1.87 13.12 19.52
CA PHE A 87 -2.86 12.51 20.41
C PHE A 87 -2.35 11.22 21.05
N GLN A 88 -1.64 10.37 20.30
CA GLN A 88 -1.01 9.16 20.83
C GLN A 88 0.06 9.49 21.87
N VAL A 89 0.99 10.38 21.53
CA VAL A 89 2.10 10.78 22.42
C VAL A 89 1.53 11.39 23.70
N TYR A 90 0.52 12.25 23.61
CA TYR A 90 -0.18 12.81 24.76
C TYR A 90 -0.79 11.71 25.64
N THR A 91 -1.51 10.77 25.03
CA THR A 91 -2.14 9.66 25.75
C THR A 91 -1.08 8.84 26.47
N TRP A 92 -0.09 8.30 25.76
CA TRP A 92 0.99 7.47 26.32
C TRP A 92 1.87 8.20 27.35
N SER A 93 2.14 9.49 27.15
CA SER A 93 2.88 10.32 28.11
C SER A 93 2.11 10.45 29.42
N TYR A 94 0.78 10.61 29.34
CA TYR A 94 -0.07 10.63 30.51
C TYR A 94 -0.13 9.27 31.21
N ILE A 95 -0.23 8.16 30.46
CA ILE A 95 -0.24 6.77 30.98
C ILE A 95 1.01 6.44 31.79
N THR A 96 2.15 6.67 31.17
CA THR A 96 3.44 6.16 31.67
C THR A 96 4.13 7.15 32.59
N HIS A 97 3.56 8.35 32.75
CA HIS A 97 4.19 9.50 33.39
C HIS A 97 5.57 9.86 32.80
N LEU A 98 5.86 9.42 31.57
CA LEU A 98 7.08 9.78 30.87
C LEU A 98 6.91 11.07 30.08
N SER A 99 7.99 11.82 29.92
CA SER A 99 8.02 12.98 29.03
C SER A 99 7.64 12.59 27.59
N ALA A 100 6.91 13.45 26.89
CA ALA A 100 6.55 13.26 25.47
C ALA A 100 7.76 12.91 24.57
N PHE A 101 8.92 13.49 24.82
CA PHE A 101 10.15 13.19 24.09
C PHE A 101 10.58 11.71 24.25
N LYS A 102 10.61 11.19 25.49
CA LYS A 102 10.91 9.78 25.73
C LYS A 102 9.90 8.86 25.05
N ILE A 103 8.61 9.21 25.07
CA ILE A 103 7.58 8.44 24.37
C ILE A 103 7.83 8.42 22.87
N LEU A 104 8.11 9.58 22.26
CA LEU A 104 8.36 9.69 20.82
C LEU A 104 9.41 8.69 20.31
N PHE A 105 10.52 8.56 21.05
CA PHE A 105 11.60 7.65 20.69
C PHE A 105 11.36 6.21 21.14
N MET A 106 10.67 5.99 22.26
CA MET A 106 10.43 4.63 22.74
C MET A 106 9.34 3.91 21.98
N THR A 107 8.27 4.56 21.52
CA THR A 107 7.16 3.89 20.82
C THR A 107 7.42 3.68 19.32
N GLY A 108 8.55 4.17 18.80
CA GLY A 108 8.89 4.03 17.38
C GLY A 108 8.12 4.98 16.45
N PHE A 109 7.66 6.14 16.94
CA PHE A 109 6.88 7.08 16.10
C PHE A 109 7.69 7.64 14.94
N VAL A 110 9.01 7.76 15.09
CA VAL A 110 9.90 8.19 14.00
C VAL A 110 9.88 7.16 12.87
N GLU A 111 9.92 5.89 13.22
CA GLU A 111 9.89 4.77 12.27
C GLU A 111 8.52 4.64 11.61
N ILE A 112 7.42 4.84 12.37
CA ILE A 112 6.05 4.90 11.84
C ILE A 112 5.91 6.05 10.84
N PHE A 113 6.50 7.21 11.13
CA PHE A 113 6.53 8.33 10.17
C PHE A 113 7.30 7.97 8.90
N GLY A 114 8.42 7.27 9.02
CA GLY A 114 9.15 6.71 7.88
C GLY A 114 8.28 5.79 7.02
N GLN A 115 7.59 4.83 7.63
CA GLN A 115 6.63 3.95 6.94
C GLN A 115 5.52 4.75 6.25
N PHE A 116 4.98 5.77 6.90
CA PHE A 116 3.93 6.61 6.34
C PHE A 116 4.41 7.33 5.07
N LEU A 117 5.62 7.90 5.08
CA LEU A 117 6.21 8.52 3.89
C LEU A 117 6.45 7.51 2.76
N ILE A 118 6.93 6.30 3.09
CA ILE A 118 7.12 5.21 2.13
C ILE A 118 5.79 4.79 1.50
N THR A 119 4.74 4.67 2.32
CA THR A 119 3.39 4.31 1.88
C THR A 119 2.83 5.36 0.92
N ILE A 120 3.00 6.65 1.25
CA ILE A 120 2.63 7.74 0.34
C ILE A 120 3.39 7.62 -0.98
N LEU A 121 4.72 7.44 -0.94
CA LEU A 121 5.54 7.33 -2.14
C LEU A 121 5.05 6.18 -3.05
N ILE A 122 4.84 4.99 -2.48
CA ILE A 122 4.33 3.83 -3.21
C ILE A 122 2.97 4.13 -3.82
N SER A 123 2.03 4.66 -3.02
CA SER A 123 0.68 5.01 -3.47
C SER A 123 0.70 6.03 -4.61
N CYS A 124 1.57 7.04 -4.55
CA CYS A 124 1.71 8.04 -5.61
C CYS A 124 2.13 7.40 -6.94
N VAL A 125 3.14 6.54 -6.92
CA VAL A 125 3.64 5.86 -8.13
C VAL A 125 2.56 4.94 -8.71
N LEU A 126 1.82 4.23 -7.86
CA LEU A 126 0.75 3.35 -8.30
C LEU A 126 -0.44 4.12 -8.90
N GLN A 127 -0.85 5.24 -8.30
CA GLN A 127 -1.91 6.10 -8.83
C GLN A 127 -1.54 6.70 -10.19
N VAL A 128 -0.26 7.06 -10.36
CA VAL A 128 0.30 7.52 -11.64
C VAL A 128 0.17 6.45 -12.73
N LEU A 129 0.41 5.18 -12.40
CA LEU A 129 0.21 4.06 -13.34
C LEU A 129 -1.27 3.81 -13.62
N GLU A 130 -2.09 3.75 -12.57
CA GLU A 130 -3.55 3.59 -12.65
C GLU A 130 -4.18 4.62 -13.61
N SER A 131 -3.85 5.90 -13.42
CA SER A 131 -4.37 6.99 -14.26
C SER A 131 -4.03 6.77 -15.74
N ARG A 132 -2.80 6.35 -16.06
CA ARG A 132 -2.36 6.14 -17.44
C ARG A 132 -3.03 4.93 -18.09
N TYR A 133 -3.35 3.89 -17.32
CA TYR A 133 -4.17 2.79 -17.82
C TYR A 133 -5.61 3.25 -18.14
N LYS A 134 -6.20 4.11 -17.30
CA LYS A 134 -7.51 4.73 -17.59
C LYS A 134 -7.46 5.59 -18.85
N ASP A 135 -6.41 6.41 -19.00
CA ASP A 135 -6.23 7.26 -20.19
C ASP A 135 -6.08 6.43 -21.47
N LEU A 136 -5.36 5.30 -21.42
CA LEU A 136 -5.26 4.37 -22.54
C LEU A 136 -6.63 3.82 -22.94
N ASN A 137 -7.46 3.43 -21.98
CA ASN A 137 -8.80 2.93 -22.24
C ASN A 137 -9.71 4.01 -22.84
N SER A 138 -9.64 5.24 -22.32
CA SER A 138 -10.39 6.39 -22.86
C SER A 138 -10.01 6.65 -24.32
N LYS A 139 -8.71 6.70 -24.64
CA LYS A 139 -8.26 6.87 -26.03
C LYS A 139 -8.64 5.71 -26.94
N LEU A 140 -8.58 4.48 -26.44
CA LEU A 140 -8.97 3.31 -27.22
C LEU A 140 -10.46 3.35 -27.58
N LEU A 141 -11.31 3.87 -26.68
CA LEU A 141 -12.73 4.09 -26.97
C LEU A 141 -12.96 5.20 -28.00
N GLU A 142 -12.15 6.26 -28.00
CA GLU A 142 -12.20 7.31 -29.03
C GLU A 142 -11.83 6.76 -30.42
N LEU A 143 -10.91 5.80 -30.51
CA LEU A 143 -10.50 5.16 -31.77
C LEU A 143 -11.63 4.41 -32.47
N LYS A 144 -12.62 3.90 -31.73
CA LYS A 144 -13.75 3.15 -32.30
C LYS A 144 -14.47 3.93 -33.40
N ASN A 145 -14.46 5.26 -33.33
CA ASN A 145 -15.17 6.13 -34.26
C ASN A 145 -14.29 6.72 -35.38
N ASN A 146 -13.02 6.30 -35.50
CA ASN A 146 -12.03 7.00 -36.32
C ASN A 146 -11.46 6.13 -37.47
N VAL A 147 -11.17 6.72 -38.64
CA VAL A 147 -10.78 5.99 -39.87
C VAL A 147 -9.30 5.54 -39.86
N LYS A 148 -8.47 6.03 -38.92
CA LYS A 148 -7.02 5.74 -38.82
C LYS A 148 -6.67 4.69 -37.75
N VAL A 149 -7.56 3.71 -37.54
CA VAL A 149 -7.47 2.72 -36.44
C VAL A 149 -6.11 2.02 -36.32
N PRO A 150 -5.46 1.49 -37.39
CA PRO A 150 -4.33 0.58 -37.21
C PRO A 150 -3.04 1.23 -36.67
N LEU A 151 -2.74 2.47 -37.10
CA LEU A 151 -1.53 3.18 -36.68
C LEU A 151 -1.65 3.71 -35.25
N GLU A 152 -2.80 4.28 -34.91
CA GLU A 152 -3.06 4.81 -33.57
C GLU A 152 -3.14 3.67 -32.55
N MET A 153 -3.76 2.54 -32.91
CA MET A 153 -3.75 1.32 -32.10
C MET A 153 -2.33 0.82 -31.80
N LYS A 154 -1.46 0.77 -32.81
CA LYS A 154 -0.06 0.38 -32.62
C LYS A 154 0.65 1.27 -31.59
N ASN A 155 0.37 2.57 -31.59
CA ASN A 155 0.94 3.50 -30.63
C ASN A 155 0.39 3.28 -29.21
N LEU A 156 -0.92 3.04 -29.07
CA LEU A 156 -1.53 2.72 -27.77
C LEU A 156 -0.99 1.42 -27.19
N VAL A 157 -0.88 0.36 -27.98
CA VAL A 157 -0.31 -0.94 -27.55
C VAL A 157 1.15 -0.79 -27.13
N ARG A 158 1.92 0.06 -27.83
CA ARG A 158 3.30 0.37 -27.42
C ARG A 158 3.34 1.11 -26.08
N SER A 159 2.44 2.04 -25.82
CA SER A 159 2.33 2.72 -24.52
C SER A 159 1.88 1.76 -23.42
N TYR A 160 0.91 0.89 -23.70
CA TYR A 160 0.46 -0.18 -22.81
C TYR A 160 1.62 -1.11 -22.40
N ARG A 161 2.44 -1.53 -23.36
CA ARG A 161 3.63 -2.33 -23.10
C ARG A 161 4.61 -1.62 -22.16
N ILE A 162 4.88 -0.34 -22.40
CA ILE A 162 5.77 0.47 -21.55
C ILE A 162 5.21 0.57 -20.13
N LEU A 163 3.89 0.69 -19.95
CA LEU A 163 3.28 0.65 -18.61
C LEU A 163 3.45 -0.72 -17.94
N GLY A 164 3.32 -1.82 -18.68
CA GLY A 164 3.62 -3.17 -18.17
C GLY A 164 5.07 -3.30 -17.70
N GLU A 165 6.02 -2.76 -18.48
CA GLU A 165 7.44 -2.66 -18.07
C GLU A 165 7.59 -1.83 -16.79
N CYS A 166 6.85 -0.71 -16.64
CA CYS A 166 6.83 0.07 -15.40
C CYS A 166 6.28 -0.71 -14.20
N VAL A 167 5.27 -1.56 -14.39
CA VAL A 167 4.75 -2.42 -13.30
C VAL A 167 5.83 -3.37 -12.79
N HIS A 168 6.60 -4.01 -13.70
CA HIS A 168 7.72 -4.85 -13.29
C HIS A 168 8.80 -4.05 -12.52
N ILE A 169 9.09 -2.82 -12.96
CA ILE A 169 10.01 -1.93 -12.23
C ILE A 169 9.46 -1.60 -10.84
N VAL A 170 8.16 -1.32 -10.70
CA VAL A 170 7.51 -1.07 -9.40
C VAL A 170 7.59 -2.28 -8.48
N ASN A 171 7.33 -3.49 -8.99
CA ASN A 171 7.46 -4.72 -8.20
C ASN A 171 8.92 -4.92 -7.74
N SER A 172 9.90 -4.62 -8.60
CA SER A 172 11.31 -4.68 -8.24
C SER A 172 11.66 -3.65 -7.16
N LEU A 173 11.21 -2.40 -7.31
CA LEU A 173 11.49 -1.30 -6.38
C LEU A 173 10.88 -1.53 -4.99
N PHE A 174 9.58 -1.89 -4.96
CA PHE A 174 8.74 -1.83 -3.77
C PHE A 174 8.22 -3.18 -3.29
N GLY A 175 8.47 -4.27 -4.00
CA GLY A 175 7.91 -5.58 -3.67
C GLY A 175 8.19 -6.01 -2.22
N TYR A 176 9.44 -5.91 -1.77
CA TYR A 176 9.83 -6.23 -0.39
C TYR A 176 9.24 -5.25 0.63
N GLN A 177 9.13 -3.97 0.28
CA GLN A 177 8.55 -2.94 1.13
C GLN A 177 7.06 -3.21 1.33
N ILE A 178 6.34 -3.63 0.29
CA ILE A 178 4.92 -4.02 0.38
C ILE A 178 4.77 -5.24 1.30
N ILE A 179 5.65 -6.25 1.20
CA ILE A 179 5.66 -7.40 2.15
C ILE A 179 5.82 -6.90 3.58
N LEU A 180 6.84 -6.07 3.85
CA LEU A 180 7.12 -5.59 5.20
C LEU A 180 6.00 -4.70 5.75
N ILE A 181 5.38 -3.86 4.91
CA ILE A 181 4.20 -3.05 5.30
C ILE A 181 3.03 -3.96 5.68
N MET A 182 2.75 -5.00 4.89
CA MET A 182 1.66 -5.93 5.20
C MET A 182 1.95 -6.76 6.44
N PHE A 183 3.19 -7.23 6.61
CA PHE A 183 3.60 -7.94 7.82
C PHE A 183 3.47 -7.04 9.06
N HIS A 184 3.97 -5.80 9.00
CA HIS A 184 3.83 -4.83 10.08
C HIS A 184 2.35 -4.57 10.41
N PHE A 185 1.51 -4.38 9.40
CA PHE A 185 0.06 -4.22 9.62
C PHE A 185 -0.55 -5.42 10.36
N GLY A 186 -0.14 -6.64 10.02
CA GLY A 186 -0.64 -7.85 10.68
C GLY A 186 -0.22 -7.91 12.14
N VAL A 187 1.04 -7.62 12.42
CA VAL A 187 1.58 -7.55 13.78
C VAL A 187 0.88 -6.45 14.58
N GLU A 188 0.63 -5.28 14.01
CA GLU A 188 -0.08 -4.18 14.69
C GLU A 188 -1.54 -4.49 15.01
N ILE A 189 -2.25 -5.23 14.14
CA ILE A 189 -3.61 -5.68 14.46
C ILE A 189 -3.57 -6.64 15.65
N VAL A 190 -2.69 -7.65 15.61
CA VAL A 190 -2.53 -8.59 16.72
C VAL A 190 -2.14 -7.86 17.99
N HIS A 191 -1.24 -6.89 17.90
CA HIS A 191 -0.82 -6.03 19.01
C HIS A 191 -1.99 -5.27 19.61
N GLY A 192 -2.75 -4.54 18.79
CA GLY A 192 -3.89 -3.74 19.25
C GLY A 192 -4.97 -4.60 19.90
N LEU A 193 -5.33 -5.74 19.28
CA LEU A 193 -6.33 -6.64 19.83
C LEU A 193 -5.86 -7.30 21.13
N ASN A 194 -4.60 -7.76 21.19
CA ASN A 194 -4.00 -8.33 22.38
C ASN A 194 -4.00 -7.33 23.53
N PHE A 195 -3.63 -6.08 23.25
CA PHE A 195 -3.58 -5.03 24.24
C PHE A 195 -4.97 -4.70 24.79
N ILE A 196 -6.01 -4.67 23.93
CA ILE A 196 -7.41 -4.48 24.37
C ILE A 196 -7.82 -5.56 25.36
N ILE A 197 -7.55 -6.85 25.07
CA ILE A 197 -7.91 -7.96 25.96
C ILE A 197 -7.22 -7.83 27.32
N VAL A 198 -5.90 -7.65 27.35
CA VAL A 198 -5.16 -7.53 28.61
C VAL A 198 -5.63 -6.32 29.42
N SER A 199 -6.01 -5.23 28.75
CA SER A 199 -6.50 -4.02 29.41
C SER A 199 -7.86 -4.19 30.09
N PHE A 200 -8.69 -5.13 29.64
CA PHE A 200 -9.98 -5.44 30.30
C PHE A 200 -9.78 -6.12 31.66
N ASP A 201 -8.69 -6.88 31.84
CA ASP A 201 -8.40 -7.61 33.07
C ASP A 201 -7.68 -6.74 34.13
N THR A 202 -7.09 -5.61 33.71
CA THR A 202 -6.40 -4.69 34.62
C THR A 202 -7.35 -3.63 35.18
N PRO A 203 -7.31 -3.33 36.50
CA PRO A 203 -8.14 -2.29 37.13
C PRO A 203 -7.61 -0.90 36.80
N VAL A 204 -7.77 -0.48 35.55
CA VAL A 204 -7.43 0.85 35.07
C VAL A 204 -8.63 1.76 35.26
N GLU A 205 -8.43 3.02 35.67
CA GLU A 205 -9.51 3.99 35.85
C GLU A 205 -10.41 4.07 34.60
N GLU A 206 -11.73 4.00 34.75
CA GLU A 206 -12.68 3.93 33.61
C GLU A 206 -12.51 5.05 32.57
N ARG A 207 -12.15 6.26 33.01
CA ARG A 207 -11.94 7.42 32.10
C ARG A 207 -10.69 7.27 31.23
N PHE A 208 -9.71 6.52 31.72
CA PHE A 208 -8.46 6.29 31.02
C PHE A 208 -8.63 5.24 29.93
N TYR A 209 -9.42 4.20 30.22
CA TYR A 209 -9.77 3.16 29.27
C TYR A 209 -10.36 3.75 27.97
N GLY A 210 -11.27 4.72 28.10
CA GLY A 210 -11.87 5.39 26.95
C GLY A 210 -10.87 6.13 26.05
N ARG A 211 -9.93 6.89 26.63
CA ARG A 211 -8.91 7.61 25.83
C ARG A 211 -7.95 6.65 25.14
N PHE A 212 -7.55 5.60 25.86
CA PHE A 212 -6.68 4.58 25.34
C PHE A 212 -7.34 3.80 24.18
N LEU A 213 -8.60 3.42 24.32
CA LEU A 213 -9.36 2.76 23.27
C LEU A 213 -9.46 3.63 22.02
N VAL A 214 -9.76 4.92 22.18
CA VAL A 214 -9.79 5.88 21.05
C VAL A 214 -8.43 5.96 20.37
N ALA A 215 -7.33 5.96 21.14
CA ALA A 215 -5.98 5.95 20.61
C ALA A 215 -5.72 4.67 19.78
N SER A 216 -5.99 3.49 20.33
CA SER A 216 -5.78 2.21 19.64
C SER A 216 -6.62 2.08 18.37
N VAL A 217 -7.90 2.48 18.42
CA VAL A 217 -8.78 2.54 17.24
C VAL A 217 -8.23 3.53 16.20
N GLY A 218 -7.71 4.67 16.62
CA GLY A 218 -7.08 5.65 15.73
C GLY A 218 -5.89 5.08 14.95
N VAL A 219 -5.02 4.32 15.62
CA VAL A 219 -3.89 3.62 14.96
C VAL A 219 -4.42 2.59 13.96
N PHE A 220 -5.40 1.79 14.37
CA PHE A 220 -6.00 0.78 13.50
C PHE A 220 -6.60 1.40 12.21
N ILE A 221 -7.34 2.51 12.36
CA ILE A 221 -7.91 3.25 11.22
C ILE A 221 -6.80 3.77 10.31
N LEU A 222 -5.75 4.37 10.87
CA LEU A 222 -4.62 4.89 10.11
C LEU A 222 -3.91 3.79 9.31
N MET A 223 -3.64 2.65 9.95
CA MET A 223 -2.96 1.54 9.29
C MET A 223 -3.83 0.89 8.21
N THR A 224 -5.12 0.73 8.47
CA THR A 224 -6.09 0.23 7.49
C THR A 224 -6.17 1.18 6.28
N TYR A 225 -6.24 2.48 6.53
CA TYR A 225 -6.20 3.51 5.49
C TYR A 225 -4.93 3.38 4.64
N ASN A 226 -3.76 3.31 5.28
CA ASN A 226 -2.47 3.14 4.61
C ASN A 226 -2.44 1.90 3.70
N LEU A 227 -2.93 0.75 4.19
CA LEU A 227 -3.02 -0.47 3.37
C LEU A 227 -3.90 -0.25 2.14
N PHE A 228 -5.10 0.29 2.30
CA PHE A 228 -6.01 0.53 1.19
C PHE A 228 -5.47 1.55 0.18
N THR A 229 -4.68 2.54 0.62
CA THR A 229 -4.04 3.50 -0.30
C THR A 229 -3.02 2.84 -1.24
N ILE A 230 -2.47 1.68 -0.89
CA ILE A 230 -1.60 0.87 -1.76
C ILE A 230 -2.43 -0.11 -2.60
N LEU A 231 -3.35 -0.85 -1.95
CA LEU A 231 -4.09 -1.92 -2.62
C LEU A 231 -5.08 -1.39 -3.67
N ASN A 232 -5.75 -0.27 -3.42
CA ASN A 232 -6.78 0.24 -4.34
C ASN A 232 -6.20 0.61 -5.72
N PRO A 233 -5.11 1.40 -5.82
CA PRO A 233 -4.48 1.67 -7.12
C PRO A 233 -3.97 0.42 -7.84
N ILE A 234 -3.43 -0.56 -7.11
CA ILE A 234 -3.01 -1.85 -7.68
C ILE A 234 -4.21 -2.54 -8.34
N TYR A 235 -5.31 -2.71 -7.59
CA TYR A 235 -6.50 -3.37 -8.13
C TYR A 235 -7.09 -2.62 -9.32
N SER A 236 -7.16 -1.29 -9.25
CA SER A 236 -7.70 -0.49 -10.34
C SER A 236 -6.80 -0.55 -11.57
N ALA A 237 -5.48 -0.43 -11.42
CA ALA A 237 -4.54 -0.56 -12.54
C ALA A 237 -4.61 -1.95 -13.19
N THR A 238 -4.71 -3.02 -12.38
CA THR A 238 -4.90 -4.39 -12.89
C THR A 238 -6.20 -4.53 -13.68
N GLN A 239 -7.29 -3.99 -13.15
CA GLN A 239 -8.60 -4.04 -13.80
C GLN A 239 -8.63 -3.24 -15.11
N GLU A 240 -8.08 -2.02 -15.11
CA GLU A 240 -8.01 -1.19 -16.31
C GLU A 240 -7.05 -1.79 -17.35
N GLY A 241 -5.98 -2.46 -16.91
CA GLY A 241 -5.09 -3.22 -17.77
C GLY A 241 -5.79 -4.38 -18.48
N LYS A 242 -6.62 -5.16 -17.76
CA LYS A 242 -7.45 -6.23 -18.36
C LYS A 242 -8.51 -5.66 -19.31
N ARG A 243 -9.18 -4.59 -18.89
CA ARG A 243 -10.17 -3.88 -19.70
C ARG A 243 -9.60 -3.41 -21.05
N PHE A 244 -8.35 -2.94 -21.08
CA PHE A 244 -7.68 -2.56 -22.33
C PHE A 244 -7.61 -3.74 -23.32
N VAL A 245 -7.23 -4.92 -22.84
CA VAL A 245 -7.16 -6.13 -23.66
C VAL A 245 -8.55 -6.53 -24.17
N ASP A 246 -9.56 -6.49 -23.30
CA ASP A 246 -10.95 -6.78 -23.69
C ASP A 246 -11.45 -5.82 -24.78
N LEU A 247 -11.13 -4.52 -24.65
CA LEU A 247 -11.46 -3.51 -25.66
C LEU A 247 -10.72 -3.76 -26.97
N CYS A 248 -9.46 -4.22 -26.93
CA CYS A 248 -8.71 -4.58 -28.13
C CYS A 248 -9.40 -5.73 -28.89
N TYR A 249 -9.89 -6.75 -28.18
CA TYR A 249 -10.62 -7.87 -28.80
C TYR A 249 -11.97 -7.43 -29.37
N LYS A 250 -12.72 -6.60 -28.64
CA LYS A 250 -14.00 -6.04 -29.15
C LYS A 250 -13.82 -5.24 -30.44
N LEU A 251 -12.78 -4.42 -30.52
CA LEU A 251 -12.45 -3.68 -31.75
C LEU A 251 -12.09 -4.63 -32.91
N GLN A 252 -11.49 -5.77 -32.62
CA GLN A 252 -11.17 -6.79 -33.62
C GLN A 252 -12.40 -7.56 -34.11
N GLU A 253 -13.38 -7.82 -33.24
CA GLU A 253 -14.66 -8.45 -33.60
C GLU A 253 -15.53 -7.53 -34.48
N GLU A 254 -15.43 -6.21 -34.28
CA GLU A 254 -16.15 -5.21 -35.07
C GLU A 254 -15.53 -4.98 -36.47
N ALA A 255 -14.31 -5.47 -36.71
CA ALA A 255 -13.62 -5.31 -37.99
C ALA A 255 -14.14 -6.31 -39.05
N PRO A 256 -14.21 -5.94 -40.35
CA PRO A 256 -14.66 -6.85 -41.40
C PRO A 256 -13.83 -8.14 -41.45
N GLU A 257 -14.50 -9.29 -41.56
CA GLU A 257 -13.86 -10.61 -41.61
C GLU A 257 -12.81 -10.67 -42.73
N GLY A 258 -11.62 -11.18 -42.40
CA GLY A 258 -10.51 -11.33 -43.35
C GLY A 258 -9.76 -10.04 -43.72
N SER A 259 -10.17 -8.88 -43.20
CA SER A 259 -9.49 -7.60 -43.45
C SER A 259 -8.04 -7.60 -42.90
N CYS A 260 -7.15 -6.86 -43.57
CA CYS A 260 -5.78 -6.63 -43.08
C CYS A 260 -5.78 -5.90 -41.72
N GLU A 261 -6.81 -5.07 -41.49
CA GLU A 261 -7.05 -4.35 -40.25
C GLU A 261 -7.39 -5.30 -39.10
N GLY A 262 -8.36 -6.21 -39.28
CA GLY A 262 -8.72 -7.22 -38.28
C GLY A 262 -7.53 -8.11 -37.89
N LYS A 263 -6.71 -8.55 -38.85
CA LYS A 263 -5.47 -9.30 -38.58
C LYS A 263 -4.45 -8.49 -37.77
N SER A 264 -4.33 -7.19 -38.06
CA SER A 264 -3.44 -6.29 -37.32
C SER A 264 -3.94 -6.05 -35.90
N LEU A 265 -5.24 -5.83 -35.71
CA LEU A 265 -5.88 -5.68 -34.41
C LEU A 265 -5.72 -6.93 -33.55
N LEU A 266 -5.92 -8.12 -34.12
CA LEU A 266 -5.72 -9.39 -33.42
C LEU A 266 -4.27 -9.54 -32.95
N LYS A 267 -3.30 -9.19 -33.81
CA LYS A 267 -1.88 -9.19 -33.44
C LYS A 267 -1.61 -8.26 -32.26
N TRP A 268 -2.20 -7.07 -32.26
CA TRP A 268 -2.04 -6.11 -31.17
C TRP A 268 -2.71 -6.56 -29.88
N ALA A 269 -3.93 -7.12 -29.94
CA ALA A 269 -4.62 -7.68 -28.79
C ALA A 269 -3.81 -8.81 -28.13
N ASN A 270 -3.28 -9.74 -28.94
CA ASN A 270 -2.43 -10.83 -28.46
C ASN A 270 -1.12 -10.34 -27.84
N ILE A 271 -0.56 -9.23 -28.33
CA ILE A 271 0.60 -8.59 -27.70
C ILE A 271 0.18 -7.99 -26.35
N SER A 272 -0.91 -7.23 -26.30
CA SER A 272 -1.41 -6.60 -25.07
C SER A 272 -1.69 -7.64 -23.97
N GLN A 273 -2.25 -8.81 -24.32
CA GLN A 273 -2.51 -9.89 -23.37
C GLN A 273 -1.25 -10.34 -22.59
N ARG A 274 -0.06 -10.23 -23.20
CA ARG A 274 1.22 -10.61 -22.55
C ARG A 274 1.75 -9.58 -21.58
N TYR A 275 1.25 -8.34 -21.62
CA TYR A 275 1.71 -7.22 -20.80
C TYR A 275 0.63 -6.71 -19.86
N VAL A 276 -0.34 -7.57 -19.52
CA VAL A 276 -1.33 -7.26 -18.49
C VAL A 276 -0.59 -6.95 -17.19
N PRO A 277 -0.88 -5.81 -16.54
CA PRO A 277 -0.24 -5.46 -15.29
C PRO A 277 -0.43 -6.56 -14.24
N ASP A 278 0.70 -7.09 -13.80
CA ASP A 278 0.79 -8.13 -12.78
C ASP A 278 1.62 -7.60 -11.62
N PHE A 279 0.92 -7.17 -10.56
CA PHE A 279 1.55 -6.62 -9.36
C PHE A 279 1.88 -7.76 -8.41
N SER A 280 3.17 -7.95 -8.14
CA SER A 280 3.65 -8.98 -7.23
C SER A 280 4.57 -8.40 -6.18
N ALA A 281 4.51 -8.99 -4.99
CA ALA A 281 5.33 -8.61 -3.87
C ALA A 281 6.68 -9.35 -3.99
N ALA A 282 7.63 -8.74 -4.71
CA ALA A 282 8.97 -9.29 -4.98
C ALA A 282 8.98 -10.73 -5.56
N GLY A 283 7.92 -11.08 -6.31
CA GLY A 283 7.74 -12.42 -6.89
C GLY A 283 7.34 -13.52 -5.90
N PHE A 284 7.08 -13.19 -4.62
CA PHE A 284 6.62 -14.18 -3.63
C PHE A 284 5.14 -14.53 -3.79
N PHE A 285 4.30 -13.54 -4.08
CA PHE A 285 2.88 -13.71 -4.33
C PHE A 285 2.32 -12.52 -5.11
N ASP A 286 1.19 -12.77 -5.78
CA ASP A 286 0.47 -11.76 -6.54
C ASP A 286 -0.45 -10.96 -5.60
N ILE A 287 -0.51 -9.65 -5.83
CA ILE A 287 -1.32 -8.74 -5.01
C ILE A 287 -2.73 -8.69 -5.62
N ASP A 288 -3.57 -9.61 -5.15
CA ASP A 288 -4.95 -9.75 -5.58
C ASP A 288 -5.95 -9.56 -4.41
N LYS A 289 -7.25 -9.56 -4.72
CA LYS A 289 -8.30 -9.36 -3.70
C LYS A 289 -8.36 -10.51 -2.68
N SER A 290 -7.87 -11.70 -3.04
CA SER A 290 -7.84 -12.85 -2.14
C SER A 290 -6.84 -12.64 -0.99
N LEU A 291 -5.80 -11.83 -1.23
CA LEU A 291 -4.81 -11.46 -0.23
C LEU A 291 -5.42 -10.85 1.03
N ILE A 292 -6.49 -10.05 0.92
CA ILE A 292 -7.17 -9.45 2.07
C ILE A 292 -7.77 -10.53 2.97
N PHE A 293 -8.41 -11.55 2.38
CA PHE A 293 -9.03 -12.65 3.12
C PHE A 293 -7.98 -13.59 3.72
N ALA A 294 -6.94 -13.93 2.96
CA ALA A 294 -5.82 -14.72 3.45
C ALA A 294 -5.12 -14.01 4.63
N PHE A 295 -4.92 -12.70 4.50
CA PHE A 295 -4.34 -11.87 5.54
C PHE A 295 -5.22 -11.81 6.80
N ALA A 296 -6.53 -11.58 6.65
CA ALA A 296 -7.47 -11.59 7.78
C ALA A 296 -7.49 -12.94 8.51
N GLY A 297 -7.44 -14.05 7.76
CA GLY A 297 -7.34 -15.40 8.33
C GLY A 297 -6.06 -15.58 9.16
N ASN A 298 -4.91 -15.17 8.62
CA ASN A 298 -3.62 -15.26 9.33
C ASN A 298 -3.61 -14.41 10.61
N VAL A 299 -4.12 -13.17 10.54
CA VAL A 299 -4.24 -12.29 11.71
C VAL A 299 -5.13 -12.92 12.79
N ALA A 300 -6.27 -13.50 12.41
CA ALA A 300 -7.15 -14.19 13.34
C ALA A 300 -6.47 -15.39 14.01
N THR A 301 -5.71 -16.19 13.25
CA THR A 301 -4.94 -17.32 13.80
C THR A 301 -3.90 -16.85 14.83
N TYR A 302 -3.09 -15.85 14.49
CA TYR A 302 -2.08 -15.32 15.43
C TYR A 302 -2.71 -14.66 16.65
N PHE A 303 -3.86 -14.02 16.48
CA PHE A 303 -4.62 -13.45 17.59
C PHE A 303 -5.12 -14.54 18.55
N ILE A 304 -5.71 -15.63 18.05
CA ILE A 304 -6.13 -16.77 18.88
C ILE A 304 -4.95 -17.37 19.65
N ILE A 305 -3.81 -17.57 18.98
CA ILE A 305 -2.59 -18.06 19.63
C ILE A 305 -2.16 -17.12 20.76
N THR A 306 -2.23 -15.81 20.53
CA THR A 306 -1.87 -14.81 21.54
C THR A 306 -2.77 -14.87 22.77
N ILE A 307 -4.09 -15.05 22.58
CA ILE A 307 -5.04 -15.24 23.68
C ILE A 307 -4.70 -16.49 24.50
N GLN A 308 -4.49 -17.64 23.82
CA GLN A 308 -4.18 -18.90 24.48
C GLN A 308 -2.90 -18.81 25.31
N LEU A 309 -1.87 -18.13 24.78
CA LEU A 309 -0.62 -17.91 25.49
C LEU A 309 -0.81 -17.00 26.71
N ASN A 310 -1.59 -15.92 26.60
CA ASN A 310 -1.89 -15.05 27.74
C ASN A 310 -2.63 -15.78 28.86
N GLU A 311 -3.64 -16.58 28.53
CA GLU A 311 -4.40 -17.37 29.50
C GLU A 311 -3.48 -18.34 30.25
N SER A 312 -2.57 -19.01 29.53
CA SER A 312 -1.59 -19.91 30.14
C SER A 312 -0.62 -19.19 31.08
N GLU A 313 -0.21 -17.97 30.75
CA GLU A 313 0.67 -17.15 31.57
C GLU A 313 -0.05 -16.68 32.85
N TYR A 314 -1.30 -16.24 32.73
CA TYR A 314 -2.14 -15.84 33.86
C TYR A 314 -2.37 -17.00 34.84
N LEU A 315 -2.68 -18.20 34.33
CA LEU A 315 -2.86 -19.39 35.17
C LEU A 315 -1.59 -19.79 35.92
N ARG A 316 -0.41 -19.56 35.33
CA ARG A 316 0.87 -19.86 35.98
C ARG A 316 1.17 -18.88 37.12
N THR A 317 0.89 -17.59 36.94
CA THR A 317 1.21 -16.56 37.94
C THR A 317 0.24 -16.52 39.13
N HIS A 318 -0.99 -17.05 38.99
CA HIS A 318 -2.03 -17.02 40.03
C HIS A 318 -2.29 -18.37 40.72
N LYS A 319 -1.59 -19.45 40.32
CA LYS A 319 -1.68 -20.78 40.97
C LYS A 319 -0.45 -21.15 41.80
N GLU A 320 0.61 -20.33 41.80
CA GLU A 320 1.79 -20.46 42.66
C GLU A 320 1.69 -19.54 43.89
#